data_AF-A0AAJ2VZE2-F1
#
_entry.id   AF-A0AAJ2VZE2-F1
#
_cell.length_a   1.000
_cell.length_b   1.000
_cell.length_c   1.000
_cell.angle_alpha   90.00
_cell.angle_beta   90.00
_cell.angle_gamma   90.00
#
_symmetry.space_group_name_H-M   'P 1'
#
loop_
_entity.id
_entity.type
_entity.pdbx_description
1 polymer ?
#
loop_
_entity_poly.entity_id
_entity_poly.type
_entity_poly.pdbx_seq_one_letter_code
_entity_poly.pdbx_strand_id
1 'polypeptide(L)'
;MAPNDHIFDARGNFVKDTKVGNSVKIQIGGKLYSPSQLDTSRGSRTAMSKIGAFYAGKVGTDAGTKITTGIGKETSTDNQAYTTGAAISLNAKGGFSKDYDNISNFKSIMKHENGHKEDNENPNFKSDLSTHADVYVDQMKDESFSSATDDFKTGNVGSFGNYLLNMDASPDFTTGEILSKMDSFNKTNTGGFQIQRPGLNGALQKGSLSLEAVYKGKTHPISYKKINE
;
A
#
# COMPACT_ATOMS: atom_id res chain seq x y z
N MET A 1 -2.32 -15.84 -12.87
CA MET A 1 -3.69 -15.64 -13.42
C MET A 1 -3.68 -14.34 -14.21
N ALA A 2 -4.26 -14.32 -15.41
CA ALA A 2 -4.41 -13.08 -16.19
C ALA A 2 -5.43 -12.15 -15.49
N PRO A 3 -5.32 -10.82 -15.63
CA PRO A 3 -6.19 -9.92 -14.89
C PRO A 3 -7.61 -9.85 -15.47
N ASN A 4 -8.57 -9.58 -14.57
CA ASN A 4 -10.03 -9.51 -14.75
C ASN A 4 -10.60 -8.09 -14.51
N ASP A 5 -11.28 -7.37 -15.44
CA ASP A 5 -11.84 -6.05 -15.03
C ASP A 5 -13.05 -6.30 -14.11
N HIS A 6 -13.12 -5.55 -13.01
CA HIS A 6 -14.23 -5.63 -12.07
C HIS A 6 -15.18 -4.47 -12.29
N ILE A 7 -16.44 -4.78 -12.55
CA ILE A 7 -17.50 -3.79 -12.73
C ILE A 7 -18.40 -3.80 -11.50
N PHE A 8 -18.59 -2.60 -10.94
CA PHE A 8 -19.50 -2.31 -9.85
C PHE A 8 -20.65 -1.42 -10.34
N ASP A 9 -21.78 -1.43 -9.65
CA ASP A 9 -22.87 -0.48 -9.89
C ASP A 9 -22.59 0.87 -9.21
N ALA A 10 -23.42 1.88 -9.51
CA ALA A 10 -23.34 3.22 -8.91
C ALA A 10 -23.45 3.24 -7.36
N ARG A 11 -23.86 2.13 -6.75
CA ARG A 11 -23.98 1.96 -5.29
C ARG A 11 -22.80 1.16 -4.72
N GLY A 12 -21.79 0.84 -5.53
CA GLY A 12 -20.60 0.09 -5.13
C GLY A 12 -20.82 -1.41 -4.97
N ASN A 13 -21.95 -1.97 -5.45
CA ASN A 13 -22.16 -3.41 -5.41
C ASN A 13 -21.45 -4.06 -6.61
N PHE A 14 -20.77 -5.18 -6.38
CA PHE A 14 -20.11 -5.94 -7.45
C PHE A 14 -21.15 -6.49 -8.44
N VAL A 15 -20.94 -6.25 -9.73
CA VAL A 15 -21.84 -6.70 -10.80
C VAL A 15 -21.24 -7.87 -11.54
N LYS A 16 -20.01 -7.72 -12.05
CA LYS A 16 -19.35 -8.79 -12.81
C LYS A 16 -17.84 -8.60 -12.92
N ASP A 17 -17.22 -9.73 -13.24
CA ASP A 17 -15.83 -9.87 -13.66
C ASP A 17 -15.81 -10.10 -15.19
N THR A 18 -15.08 -9.27 -15.94
CA THR A 18 -14.98 -9.41 -17.41
C THR A 18 -13.98 -10.47 -17.86
N LYS A 19 -13.02 -10.83 -17.02
CA LYS A 19 -11.90 -11.74 -17.31
C LYS A 19 -10.88 -11.27 -18.37
N VAL A 20 -10.73 -9.96 -18.60
CA VAL A 20 -9.87 -9.44 -19.70
C VAL A 20 -8.87 -8.33 -19.33
N GLY A 21 -8.97 -7.66 -18.18
CA GLY A 21 -8.16 -6.47 -17.85
C GLY A 21 -7.91 -6.31 -16.36
N ASN A 22 -7.21 -5.29 -15.84
CA ASN A 22 -6.94 -5.19 -14.38
C ASN A 22 -7.62 -4.00 -13.72
N SER A 23 -8.75 -3.56 -14.25
CA SER A 23 -9.34 -2.27 -13.91
C SER A 23 -10.53 -2.39 -12.98
N VAL A 24 -10.67 -1.42 -12.09
CA VAL A 24 -11.89 -1.17 -11.33
C VAL A 24 -12.76 -0.19 -12.10
N LYS A 25 -14.00 -0.59 -12.40
CA LYS A 25 -14.97 0.21 -13.14
C LYS A 25 -16.29 0.29 -12.42
N ILE A 26 -16.97 1.43 -12.55
CA ILE A 26 -18.22 1.75 -11.88
C ILE A 26 -19.23 2.19 -12.94
N GLN A 27 -20.33 1.47 -13.06
CA GLN A 27 -21.37 1.72 -14.04
C GLN A 27 -22.39 2.74 -13.50
N ILE A 28 -22.44 3.91 -14.13
CA ILE A 28 -23.34 5.02 -13.78
C ILE A 28 -24.04 5.49 -15.07
N GLY A 29 -25.38 5.40 -15.11
CA GLY A 29 -26.15 5.86 -16.28
C GLY A 29 -25.73 5.23 -17.61
N GLY A 30 -25.34 3.94 -17.59
CA GLY A 30 -24.89 3.21 -18.78
C GLY A 30 -23.43 3.49 -19.20
N LYS A 31 -22.70 4.37 -18.52
CA LYS A 31 -21.28 4.66 -18.75
C LYS A 31 -20.41 4.03 -17.66
N LEU A 32 -19.16 3.71 -18.01
CA LEU A 32 -18.16 3.19 -17.07
C LEU A 32 -17.21 4.30 -16.65
N TYR A 33 -17.03 4.43 -15.34
CA TYR A 33 -16.10 5.37 -14.70
C TYR A 33 -15.07 4.59 -13.89
N SER A 34 -13.84 5.09 -13.81
CA SER A 34 -12.88 4.61 -12.80
C SER A 34 -13.15 5.29 -11.44
N PRO A 35 -12.79 4.66 -10.31
CA PRO A 35 -12.83 5.27 -8.98
C PRO A 35 -12.30 6.70 -8.90
N SER A 36 -11.13 6.97 -9.50
CA SER A 36 -10.50 8.30 -9.49
C SER A 36 -11.30 9.39 -10.22
N GLN A 37 -12.26 9.01 -11.06
CA GLN A 37 -13.12 9.93 -11.80
C GLN A 37 -14.39 10.30 -11.03
N LEU A 38 -14.66 9.66 -9.88
CA LEU A 38 -15.81 10.00 -9.06
C LEU A 38 -15.59 11.31 -8.32
N ASP A 39 -16.67 12.05 -8.09
CA ASP A 39 -16.70 13.13 -7.11
C ASP A 39 -16.60 12.58 -5.68
N THR A 40 -16.46 13.46 -4.70
CA THR A 40 -16.44 13.07 -3.28
C THR A 40 -17.80 13.23 -2.61
N SER A 41 -18.90 13.17 -3.37
CA SER A 41 -20.27 13.27 -2.82
C SER A 41 -20.58 12.10 -1.88
N ARG A 42 -21.66 12.21 -1.10
CA ARG A 42 -22.09 11.13 -0.19
C ARG A 42 -22.35 9.81 -0.92
N GLY A 43 -22.90 9.87 -2.13
CA GLY A 43 -23.17 8.70 -2.97
C GLY A 43 -21.87 8.00 -3.39
N SER A 44 -20.96 8.74 -4.01
CA SER A 44 -19.65 8.25 -4.44
C SER A 44 -18.81 7.70 -3.29
N ARG A 45 -18.81 8.40 -2.15
CA ARG A 45 -18.15 7.94 -0.92
C ARG A 45 -18.72 6.60 -0.41
N THR A 46 -20.04 6.44 -0.44
CA THR A 46 -20.70 5.18 -0.04
C THR A 46 -20.35 4.05 -1.00
N ALA A 47 -20.35 4.32 -2.31
CA ALA A 47 -19.93 3.35 -3.31
C ALA A 47 -18.47 2.92 -3.11
N MET A 48 -17.56 3.88 -2.90
CA MET A 48 -16.14 3.61 -2.65
C MET A 48 -15.90 2.80 -1.38
N SER A 49 -16.60 3.08 -0.27
CA SER A 49 -16.48 2.27 0.95
C SER A 49 -16.86 0.80 0.70
N LYS A 50 -17.91 0.54 -0.09
CA LYS A 50 -18.33 -0.83 -0.45
C LYS A 50 -17.35 -1.53 -1.39
N ILE A 51 -16.80 -0.81 -2.37
CA ILE A 51 -15.75 -1.32 -3.26
C ILE A 51 -14.50 -1.66 -2.44
N GLY A 52 -14.10 -0.79 -1.51
CA GLY A 52 -13.02 -1.05 -0.57
C GLY A 52 -13.29 -2.30 0.27
N ALA A 53 -14.50 -2.45 0.83
CA ALA A 53 -14.91 -3.65 1.57
C ALA A 53 -14.84 -4.93 0.73
N PHE A 54 -15.24 -4.86 -0.54
CA PHE A 54 -15.10 -5.97 -1.47
C PHE A 54 -13.62 -6.39 -1.60
N TYR A 55 -12.70 -5.44 -1.80
CA TYR A 55 -11.27 -5.78 -1.93
C TYR A 55 -10.61 -6.18 -0.62
N ALA A 56 -11.01 -5.60 0.50
CA ALA A 56 -10.57 -6.02 1.84
C ALA A 56 -10.83 -7.51 2.04
N GLY A 57 -12.06 -7.95 1.76
CA GLY A 57 -12.42 -9.37 1.87
C GLY A 57 -11.66 -10.27 0.88
N LYS A 58 -11.15 -9.74 -0.24
CA LYS A 58 -10.31 -10.49 -1.18
C LYS A 58 -8.86 -10.64 -0.74
N VAL A 59 -8.41 -9.86 0.25
CA VAL A 59 -7.06 -9.95 0.84
C VAL A 59 -7.07 -10.46 2.27
N GLY A 60 -8.19 -11.05 2.70
CA GLY A 60 -8.32 -11.72 3.99
C GLY A 60 -8.67 -10.82 5.17
N THR A 61 -9.06 -9.56 4.95
CA THR A 61 -9.55 -8.69 6.02
C THR A 61 -10.84 -9.26 6.64
N ASP A 62 -10.94 -9.22 7.97
CA ASP A 62 -12.10 -9.73 8.70
C ASP A 62 -13.41 -9.09 8.24
N ALA A 63 -14.47 -9.89 8.11
CA ALA A 63 -15.77 -9.45 7.60
C ALA A 63 -16.44 -8.34 8.45
N GLY A 64 -16.05 -8.19 9.71
CA GLY A 64 -16.52 -7.13 10.60
C GLY A 64 -15.77 -5.80 10.48
N THR A 65 -14.68 -5.76 9.70
CA THR A 65 -13.83 -4.57 9.57
C THR A 65 -14.61 -3.42 8.94
N LYS A 66 -14.59 -2.27 9.61
CA LYS A 66 -15.26 -1.07 9.10
C LYS A 66 -14.42 -0.44 7.99
N ILE A 67 -14.88 -0.57 6.75
CA ILE A 67 -14.32 0.16 5.61
C ILE A 67 -15.13 1.42 5.35
N THR A 68 -14.47 2.57 5.32
CA THR A 68 -15.09 3.87 5.10
C THR A 68 -14.29 4.70 4.09
N THR A 69 -14.79 5.89 3.80
CA THR A 69 -14.03 6.98 3.18
C THR A 69 -13.80 8.07 4.22
N GLY A 70 -12.71 8.82 4.08
CA GLY A 70 -12.35 9.88 5.01
C GLY A 70 -11.36 10.89 4.41
N ILE A 71 -10.99 11.90 5.19
CA ILE A 71 -10.05 12.95 4.78
C ILE A 71 -8.78 12.78 5.61
N GLY A 72 -7.70 12.34 4.97
CA GLY A 72 -6.39 12.14 5.60
C GLY A 72 -5.62 13.44 5.82
N LYS A 73 -4.44 13.32 6.44
CA LYS A 73 -3.49 14.44 6.61
C LYS A 73 -2.92 14.88 5.26
N GLU A 74 -2.52 13.93 4.43
CA GLU A 74 -2.00 14.17 3.07
C GLU A 74 -3.08 13.93 2.00
N THR A 75 -2.78 14.31 0.75
CA THR A 75 -3.72 14.07 -0.36
C THR A 75 -3.82 12.57 -0.67
N SER A 76 -4.89 12.14 -1.35
CA SER A 76 -5.04 10.73 -1.74
C SER A 76 -4.01 10.26 -2.76
N THR A 77 -3.30 11.17 -3.43
CA THR A 77 -2.17 10.85 -4.30
C THR A 77 -0.94 10.44 -3.48
N ASP A 78 -0.72 11.08 -2.32
CA ASP A 78 0.44 10.84 -1.47
C ASP A 78 0.16 9.72 -0.46
N ASN A 79 -1.07 9.66 0.07
CA ASN A 79 -1.51 8.66 1.01
C ASN A 79 -2.93 8.18 0.64
N GLN A 80 -3.01 7.04 -0.04
CA GLN A 80 -4.24 6.54 -0.63
C GLN A 80 -5.25 6.17 0.44
N ALA A 81 -4.87 5.44 1.47
CA ALA A 81 -5.75 5.02 2.54
C ALA A 81 -5.08 5.24 3.90
N TYR A 82 -5.84 5.11 4.98
CA TYR A 82 -5.26 5.15 6.32
C TYR A 82 -6.13 4.39 7.29
N THR A 83 -5.51 3.90 8.35
CA THR A 83 -6.16 3.13 9.40
C THR A 83 -6.22 3.94 10.70
N THR A 84 -7.34 3.83 11.43
CA THR A 84 -7.50 4.45 12.75
C THR A 84 -8.27 3.50 13.64
N GLY A 85 -7.59 2.95 14.66
CA GLY A 85 -8.13 1.80 15.41
C GLY A 85 -8.40 0.63 14.45
N ALA A 86 -9.57 0.02 14.58
CA ALA A 86 -10.00 -1.10 13.73
C ALA A 86 -10.72 -0.68 12.42
N ALA A 87 -10.64 0.60 12.03
CA ALA A 87 -11.32 1.12 10.83
C ALA A 87 -10.31 1.53 9.76
N ILE A 88 -10.56 1.09 8.52
CA ILE A 88 -9.77 1.46 7.34
C ILE A 88 -10.55 2.51 6.55
N SER A 89 -9.90 3.62 6.23
CA SER A 89 -10.48 4.76 5.52
C SER A 89 -9.78 4.97 4.17
N LEU A 90 -10.54 4.92 3.08
CA LEU A 90 -10.06 5.37 1.77
C LEU A 90 -9.99 6.90 1.77
N ASN A 91 -8.82 7.47 1.45
CA ASN A 91 -8.61 8.91 1.48
C ASN A 91 -9.30 9.57 0.28
N ALA A 92 -10.12 10.56 0.58
CA ALA A 92 -10.83 11.37 -0.41
C ALA A 92 -10.30 12.81 -0.48
N LYS A 93 -9.20 13.13 0.23
CA LYS A 93 -8.61 14.47 0.23
C LYS A 93 -8.01 14.78 -1.14
N GLY A 94 -8.61 15.74 -1.84
CA GLY A 94 -8.23 16.09 -3.22
C GLY A 94 -8.86 15.20 -4.30
N GLY A 95 -9.79 14.31 -3.93
CA GLY A 95 -10.37 13.30 -4.81
C GLY A 95 -9.96 11.89 -4.41
N PHE A 96 -10.37 10.89 -5.17
CA PHE A 96 -9.96 9.49 -4.98
C PHE A 96 -8.68 9.19 -5.76
N SER A 97 -7.79 8.38 -5.19
CA SER A 97 -6.52 8.02 -5.82
C SER A 97 -6.73 7.27 -7.13
N LYS A 98 -5.81 7.50 -8.09
CA LYS A 98 -5.72 6.70 -9.33
C LYS A 98 -5.32 5.25 -9.07
N ASP A 99 -4.67 4.96 -7.94
CA ASP A 99 -4.32 3.58 -7.60
C ASP A 99 -5.54 2.70 -7.35
N TYR A 100 -6.69 3.30 -7.02
CA TYR A 100 -7.94 2.56 -6.92
C TYR A 100 -8.49 2.09 -8.27
N ASP A 101 -8.01 2.67 -9.38
CA ASP A 101 -8.45 2.29 -10.71
C ASP A 101 -7.93 0.91 -11.14
N ASN A 102 -6.92 0.39 -10.43
CA ASN A 102 -6.32 -0.91 -10.69
C ASN A 102 -6.63 -1.89 -9.55
N ILE A 103 -7.09 -3.09 -9.89
CA ILE A 103 -7.53 -4.09 -8.90
C ILE A 103 -6.38 -4.55 -8.01
N SER A 104 -5.21 -4.81 -8.60
CA SER A 104 -4.04 -5.28 -7.84
C SER A 104 -3.52 -4.21 -6.90
N ASN A 105 -3.43 -2.95 -7.37
CA ASN A 105 -3.05 -1.83 -6.52
C ASN A 105 -4.04 -1.66 -5.36
N PHE A 106 -5.35 -1.67 -5.65
CA PHE A 106 -6.37 -1.52 -4.61
C PHE A 106 -6.31 -2.67 -3.58
N LYS A 107 -6.20 -3.92 -4.03
CA LYS A 107 -5.97 -5.06 -3.12
C LYS A 107 -4.72 -4.87 -2.26
N SER A 108 -3.61 -4.48 -2.86
CA SER A 108 -2.35 -4.26 -2.14
C SER A 108 -2.47 -3.13 -1.11
N ILE A 109 -3.19 -2.04 -1.43
CA ILE A 109 -3.53 -0.98 -0.47
C ILE A 109 -4.35 -1.56 0.68
N MET A 110 -5.39 -2.35 0.40
CA MET A 110 -6.20 -2.95 1.47
C MET A 110 -5.38 -3.90 2.34
N LYS A 111 -4.40 -4.62 1.77
CA LYS A 111 -3.50 -5.50 2.53
C LYS A 111 -2.59 -4.69 3.46
N HIS A 112 -2.07 -3.56 3.00
CA HIS A 112 -1.28 -2.63 3.81
C HIS A 112 -2.07 -2.12 5.02
N GLU A 113 -3.25 -1.57 4.76
CA GLU A 113 -4.12 -1.03 5.82
C GLU A 113 -4.60 -2.12 6.78
N ASN A 114 -4.81 -3.34 6.29
CA ASN A 114 -5.15 -4.46 7.16
C ASN A 114 -4.03 -4.80 8.15
N GLY A 115 -2.76 -4.67 7.76
CA GLY A 115 -1.62 -4.82 8.67
C GLY A 115 -1.68 -3.81 9.82
N HIS A 116 -1.87 -2.53 9.50
CA HIS A 116 -2.09 -1.50 10.54
C HIS A 116 -3.32 -1.76 11.42
N LYS A 117 -4.38 -2.34 10.85
CA LYS A 117 -5.59 -2.72 11.60
C LYS A 117 -5.30 -3.85 12.59
N GLU A 118 -4.60 -4.91 12.15
CA GLU A 118 -4.20 -6.04 13.00
C GLU A 118 -3.27 -5.59 14.13
N ASP A 119 -2.33 -4.69 13.82
CA ASP A 119 -1.48 -4.03 14.80
C ASP A 119 -2.29 -3.26 15.86
N ASN A 120 -3.26 -2.45 15.43
CA ASN A 120 -4.11 -1.65 16.33
C ASN A 120 -5.06 -2.50 17.19
N GLU A 121 -5.33 -3.75 16.81
CA GLU A 121 -6.14 -4.68 17.61
C GLU A 121 -5.36 -5.30 18.77
N ASN A 122 -4.03 -5.29 18.70
CA ASN A 122 -3.19 -5.70 19.81
C ASN A 122 -3.02 -4.52 20.79
N PRO A 123 -3.60 -4.60 22.01
CA PRO A 123 -3.53 -3.49 22.98
C PRO A 123 -2.11 -3.19 23.49
N ASN A 124 -1.16 -4.10 23.26
CA ASN A 124 0.25 -3.93 23.63
C ASN A 124 1.14 -3.53 22.43
N PHE A 125 0.56 -3.36 21.25
CA PHE A 125 1.31 -2.95 20.07
C PHE A 125 1.85 -1.53 20.25
N LYS A 126 3.12 -1.34 19.89
CA LYS A 126 3.77 -0.04 19.84
C LYS A 126 4.07 0.27 18.40
N SER A 127 3.42 1.30 17.87
CA SER A 127 3.71 1.78 16.54
C SER A 127 5.00 2.60 16.56
N ASP A 128 5.93 2.23 15.68
CA ASP A 128 7.20 2.88 15.45
C ASP A 128 7.66 2.64 13.99
N LEU A 129 8.85 3.13 13.62
CA LEU A 129 9.45 2.95 12.30
C LEU A 129 9.65 1.46 11.92
N SER A 130 10.00 0.62 12.88
CA SER A 130 10.31 -0.79 12.66
C SER A 130 9.04 -1.56 12.30
N THR A 131 8.00 -1.37 13.10
CA THR A 131 6.69 -1.99 12.89
C THR A 131 6.02 -1.51 11.60
N HIS A 132 6.11 -0.22 11.24
CA HIS A 132 5.66 0.26 9.93
C HIS A 132 6.43 -0.39 8.76
N ALA A 133 7.74 -0.61 8.91
CA ALA A 133 8.51 -1.32 7.91
C ALA A 133 8.04 -2.78 7.73
N ASP A 134 7.58 -3.44 8.80
CA ASP A 134 7.02 -4.80 8.73
C ASP A 134 5.70 -4.83 7.94
N VAL A 135 4.82 -3.83 8.12
CA VAL A 135 3.58 -3.72 7.33
C VAL A 135 3.87 -3.66 5.83
N TYR A 136 4.89 -2.92 5.40
CA TYR A 136 5.32 -2.92 3.99
C TYR A 136 5.87 -4.27 3.54
N VAL A 137 6.70 -4.91 4.36
CA VAL A 137 7.23 -6.25 4.05
C VAL A 137 6.07 -7.24 3.85
N ASP A 138 5.06 -7.20 4.70
CA ASP A 138 3.89 -8.08 4.62
C ASP A 138 2.95 -7.75 3.46
N GLN A 139 2.77 -6.46 3.14
CA GLN A 139 2.09 -6.04 1.92
C GLN A 139 2.77 -6.59 0.66
N MET A 140 4.11 -6.54 0.62
CA MET A 140 4.88 -6.91 -0.58
C MET A 140 5.10 -8.41 -0.75
N LYS A 141 4.82 -9.21 0.31
CA LYS A 141 4.72 -10.67 0.26
C LYS A 141 3.43 -11.16 -0.41
N ASP A 142 2.39 -10.33 -0.41
CA ASP A 142 1.07 -10.72 -0.92
C ASP A 142 1.05 -10.78 -2.45
N GLU A 143 0.33 -11.76 -3.00
CA GLU A 143 0.27 -11.97 -4.45
C GLU A 143 -0.27 -10.75 -5.22
N SER A 144 -1.10 -9.92 -4.60
CA SER A 144 -1.62 -8.69 -5.22
C SER A 144 -0.50 -7.71 -5.56
N PHE A 145 0.58 -7.69 -4.78
CA PHE A 145 1.73 -6.85 -5.06
C PHE A 145 2.46 -7.26 -6.34
N SER A 146 2.57 -8.56 -6.63
CA SER A 146 3.21 -9.04 -7.87
C SER A 146 2.57 -8.48 -9.14
N SER A 147 1.24 -8.37 -9.10
CA SER A 147 0.38 -8.01 -10.24
C SER A 147 -0.01 -6.52 -10.23
N ALA A 148 0.49 -5.75 -9.26
CA ALA A 148 0.33 -4.31 -9.19
C ALA A 148 1.12 -3.60 -10.30
N THR A 149 0.75 -2.36 -10.58
CA THR A 149 1.45 -1.54 -11.59
C THR A 149 2.89 -1.28 -11.15
N ASP A 150 3.78 -1.09 -12.12
CA ASP A 150 5.21 -0.85 -11.84
C ASP A 150 5.43 0.43 -11.03
N ASP A 151 4.68 1.50 -11.32
CA ASP A 151 4.75 2.76 -10.57
C ASP A 151 4.33 2.56 -9.11
N PHE A 152 3.23 1.82 -8.87
CA PHE A 152 2.77 1.51 -7.52
C PHE A 152 3.79 0.69 -6.75
N LYS A 153 4.34 -0.37 -7.37
CA LYS A 153 5.39 -1.18 -6.73
C LYS A 153 6.61 -0.34 -6.38
N THR A 154 7.07 0.50 -7.31
CA THR A 154 8.22 1.38 -7.09
C THR A 154 7.97 2.36 -5.94
N GLY A 155 6.78 2.96 -5.88
CA GLY A 155 6.41 3.88 -4.80
C GLY A 155 6.37 3.23 -3.42
N ASN A 156 5.81 2.02 -3.32
CA ASN A 156 5.76 1.29 -2.04
C ASN A 156 7.17 0.83 -1.62
N VAL A 157 8.00 0.32 -2.53
CA VAL A 157 9.39 -0.06 -2.23
C VAL A 157 10.22 1.15 -1.79
N GLY A 158 10.02 2.31 -2.43
CA GLY A 158 10.62 3.57 -2.01
C GLY A 158 10.20 3.98 -0.59
N SER A 159 8.91 3.80 -0.25
CA SER A 159 8.39 4.09 1.08
C SER A 159 8.99 3.17 2.15
N PHE A 160 9.01 1.85 1.89
CA PHE A 160 9.69 0.89 2.75
C PHE A 160 11.16 1.23 2.97
N GLY A 161 11.90 1.51 1.90
CA GLY A 161 13.30 1.91 2.00
C GLY A 161 13.48 3.21 2.78
N ASN A 162 12.57 4.18 2.64
CA ASN A 162 12.62 5.41 3.45
C ASN A 162 12.44 5.13 4.95
N TYR A 163 11.57 4.18 5.33
CA TYR A 163 11.48 3.73 6.73
C TYR A 163 12.80 3.14 7.22
N LEU A 164 13.48 2.30 6.43
CA LEU A 164 14.80 1.77 6.79
C LEU A 164 15.86 2.86 6.95
N LEU A 165 15.84 3.90 6.10
CA LEU A 165 16.73 5.05 6.23
C LEU A 165 16.44 5.87 7.51
N ASN A 166 15.16 6.02 7.88
CA ASN A 166 14.79 6.67 9.15
C ASN A 166 15.18 5.81 10.37
N MET A 167 15.06 4.48 10.29
CA MET A 167 15.57 3.58 11.32
C MET A 167 17.09 3.71 11.49
N ASP A 168 17.84 3.83 10.38
CA ASP A 168 19.29 4.05 10.44
C ASP A 168 19.65 5.41 11.05
N ALA A 169 18.84 6.45 10.82
CA ALA A 169 19.04 7.76 11.43
C ALA A 169 18.65 7.85 12.91
N SER A 170 17.78 6.95 13.41
CA SER A 170 17.34 6.91 14.81
C SER A 170 18.25 6.05 15.70
N PRO A 171 18.60 6.48 16.93
CA PRO A 171 19.38 5.66 17.86
C PRO A 171 18.65 4.41 18.38
N ASP A 172 17.33 4.31 18.18
CA ASP A 172 16.49 3.28 18.80
C ASP A 172 16.59 1.91 18.10
N PHE A 173 17.11 1.87 16.87
CA PHE A 173 17.15 0.66 16.04
C PHE A 173 18.57 0.21 15.76
N THR A 174 18.80 -1.10 15.75
CA THR A 174 20.12 -1.65 15.45
C THR A 174 20.32 -1.85 13.96
N THR A 175 21.58 -1.83 13.50
CA THR A 175 21.93 -2.22 12.12
C THR A 175 21.44 -3.63 11.79
N GLY A 176 21.52 -4.57 12.74
CA GLY A 176 21.08 -5.96 12.52
C GLY A 176 19.59 -6.06 12.22
N GLU A 177 18.77 -5.25 12.90
CA GLU A 177 17.32 -5.18 12.68
C GLU A 177 16.98 -4.65 11.28
N ILE A 178 17.65 -3.56 10.86
CA ILE A 178 17.48 -2.96 9.53
C ILE A 178 17.84 -4.00 8.45
N LEU A 179 18.99 -4.67 8.59
CA LEU A 179 19.45 -5.69 7.64
C LEU A 179 18.51 -6.90 7.61
N SER A 180 17.97 -7.32 8.75
CA SER A 180 16.98 -8.41 8.81
C SER A 180 15.71 -8.08 8.02
N LYS A 181 15.22 -6.84 8.10
CA LYS A 181 14.06 -6.39 7.31
C LYS A 181 14.36 -6.33 5.81
N MET A 182 15.54 -5.81 5.45
CA MET A 182 16.02 -5.85 4.06
C MET A 182 16.10 -7.27 3.52
N ASP A 183 16.65 -8.20 4.30
CA ASP A 183 16.77 -9.60 3.92
C ASP A 183 15.40 -10.27 3.79
N SER A 184 14.48 -9.99 4.71
CA SER A 184 13.11 -10.48 4.61
C SER A 184 12.46 -9.98 3.32
N PHE A 185 12.50 -8.67 3.07
CA PHE A 185 11.98 -8.08 1.83
C PHE A 185 12.58 -8.74 0.58
N ASN A 186 13.91 -8.84 0.49
CA ASN A 186 14.61 -9.38 -0.67
C ASN A 186 14.29 -10.86 -0.93
N LYS A 187 14.03 -11.64 0.12
CA LYS A 187 13.68 -13.06 0.02
C LYS A 187 12.22 -13.28 -0.34
N THR A 188 11.31 -12.44 0.17
CA THR A 188 9.89 -12.76 0.18
C THR A 188 9.02 -11.85 -0.68
N ASN A 189 9.51 -10.70 -1.15
CA ASN A 189 8.70 -9.83 -2.00
C ASN A 189 8.33 -10.53 -3.31
N THR A 190 7.08 -10.38 -3.73
CA THR A 190 6.58 -10.96 -4.99
C THR A 190 6.67 -9.99 -6.17
N GLY A 191 7.13 -8.75 -5.93
CA GLY A 191 7.20 -7.69 -6.93
C GLY A 191 8.40 -7.78 -7.87
N GLY A 192 9.38 -8.63 -7.55
CA GLY A 192 10.61 -8.81 -8.34
C GLY A 192 11.67 -7.74 -8.08
N PHE A 193 11.58 -7.04 -6.94
CA PHE A 193 12.54 -6.02 -6.53
C PHE A 193 13.65 -6.63 -5.67
N GLN A 194 14.81 -5.97 -5.66
CA GLN A 194 15.88 -6.20 -4.71
C GLN A 194 16.35 -4.86 -4.15
N ILE A 195 16.37 -4.68 -2.84
CA ILE A 195 17.00 -3.54 -2.20
C ILE A 195 18.48 -3.88 -1.95
N GLN A 196 19.33 -2.95 -2.34
CA GLN A 196 20.78 -3.07 -2.24
C GLN A 196 21.36 -1.83 -1.55
N ARG A 197 22.60 -1.99 -1.08
CA ARG A 197 23.38 -0.95 -0.42
C ARG A 197 24.54 -0.57 -1.34
N PRO A 198 24.46 0.53 -2.11
CA PRO A 198 25.52 0.88 -3.04
C PRO A 198 26.82 1.25 -2.29
N GLY A 199 27.95 0.77 -2.79
CA GLY A 199 29.29 1.23 -2.39
C GLY A 199 29.77 0.82 -0.99
N LEU A 200 29.12 -0.14 -0.32
CA LEU A 200 29.49 -0.55 1.04
C LEU A 200 30.54 -1.67 1.07
N ASN A 201 31.80 -1.30 1.31
CA ASN A 201 32.87 -2.19 1.75
C ASN A 201 33.21 -1.86 3.22
N GLY A 202 32.60 -2.57 4.18
CA GLY A 202 32.92 -2.41 5.61
C GLY A 202 31.70 -2.40 6.55
N ALA A 203 31.94 -2.10 7.82
CA ALA A 203 30.90 -1.99 8.85
C ALA A 203 30.04 -0.74 8.60
N LEU A 204 28.71 -0.88 8.76
CA LEU A 204 27.77 0.22 8.62
C LEU A 204 27.96 1.24 9.75
N GLN A 205 28.23 2.50 9.42
CA GLN A 205 28.12 3.58 10.39
C GLN A 205 26.65 4.03 10.49
N LYS A 206 26.21 4.32 11.71
CA LYS A 206 24.84 4.77 11.96
C LYS A 206 24.57 6.10 11.25
N GLY A 207 23.42 6.22 10.61
CA GLY A 207 23.02 7.41 9.84
C GLY A 207 23.73 7.57 8.49
N SER A 208 24.49 6.56 8.05
CA SER A 208 25.21 6.58 6.77
C SER A 208 24.61 5.63 5.72
N LEU A 209 23.47 4.99 6.02
CA LEU A 209 22.84 4.06 5.10
C LEU A 209 22.37 4.80 3.84
N SER A 210 22.70 4.23 2.69
CA SER A 210 22.13 4.57 1.40
C SER A 210 21.53 3.30 0.79
N LEU A 211 20.40 3.45 0.12
CA LEU A 211 19.65 2.35 -0.46
C LEU A 211 19.28 2.62 -1.91
N GLU A 212 19.31 1.56 -2.71
CA GLU A 212 18.78 1.54 -4.06
C GLU A 212 17.91 0.31 -4.26
N ALA A 213 16.86 0.45 -5.05
CA ALA A 213 15.99 -0.64 -5.44
C ALA A 213 16.30 -1.04 -6.89
N VAL A 214 16.63 -2.30 -7.11
CA VAL A 214 16.87 -2.87 -8.44
C VAL A 214 15.62 -3.59 -8.92
N TYR A 215 15.15 -3.22 -10.10
CA TYR A 215 13.95 -3.78 -10.72
C TYR A 215 14.07 -3.79 -12.25
N LYS A 216 13.83 -4.95 -12.87
CA LYS A 216 13.91 -5.13 -14.34
C LYS A 216 15.20 -4.57 -14.96
N GLY A 217 16.33 -4.78 -14.27
CA GLY A 217 17.66 -4.30 -14.71
C GLY A 217 17.89 -2.80 -14.58
N LYS A 218 16.99 -2.06 -13.92
CA LYS A 218 17.14 -0.64 -13.59
C LYS A 218 17.35 -0.45 -12.11
N THR A 219 18.12 0.57 -11.77
CA THR A 219 18.36 1.00 -10.39
C THR A 219 17.53 2.24 -10.09
N HIS A 220 16.85 2.23 -8.95
CA HIS A 220 16.00 3.31 -8.45
C HIS A 220 16.56 3.78 -7.10
N PRO A 221 17.17 4.97 -7.00
CA PRO A 221 17.67 5.47 -5.73
C PRO A 221 16.52 5.70 -4.75
N ILE A 222 16.70 5.30 -3.50
CA ILE A 222 15.72 5.55 -2.43
C ILE A 222 16.13 6.84 -1.71
N SER A 223 15.23 7.81 -1.73
CA SER A 223 15.48 9.12 -1.11
C SER A 223 15.09 9.12 0.36
N TYR A 224 15.94 9.68 1.21
CA TYR A 224 15.60 9.95 2.60
C TYR A 224 14.63 11.13 2.69
N LYS A 225 13.49 10.91 3.33
CA LYS A 225 12.54 11.93 3.79
C LYS A 225 12.25 11.64 5.26
N LYS A 226 12.57 12.59 6.13
CA LYS A 226 12.32 12.47 7.57
C LYS A 226 10.84 12.18 7.82
N ILE A 227 10.57 11.11 8.56
CA ILE A 227 9.24 10.75 9.04
C ILE A 227 9.06 11.37 10.42
N ASN A 228 7.98 12.13 10.61
CA ASN A 228 7.59 12.64 11.91
C ASN A 228 6.49 11.73 12.45
N GLU A 229 6.82 10.92 13.46
CA GLU A 229 5.85 10.15 14.24
C GLU A 229 5.02 11.06 15.16
#